data_AF-A0A952RC18-F1
#
_entry.id   AF-A0A952RC18-F1
#
_cell.length_a   1.000
_cell.length_b   1.000
_cell.length_c   1.000
_cell.angle_alpha   90.00
_cell.angle_beta   90.00
_cell.angle_gamma   90.00
#
_symmetry.space_group_name_H-M   'P 1'
#
loop_
_entity.id
_entity.type
_entity.pdbx_description
1 polymer ?
#
loop_
_entity_poly.entity_id
_entity_poly.type
_entity_poly.pdbx_seq_one_letter_code
_entity_poly.pdbx_strand_id
1 'polypeptide(L)'
;MSSLRDILNRARWKDAGLHALEIHVLHRGAPGDRRVIGGSRIAAVRSAGIELTPENDESDAVFVPYHRFLAVVGADGAEIWSKTGGLATPRTVAATAADATPPEPAANAGTEVAIDIPVVLREASDASPLVIDGSAGEGGGQMLRTSLALSMATGTPFVLEKIRAGRKKPGLMRQHLTSVKAAALLSGAHVEGAELGSSRIVFRPGAMVSGDHTLDIGSAGSVALVLQTIALPLALSAHPSRVKIRGGTHAQWAPPYPFLEHAWLPLVRRAGARVDIELTAVGFYPAGGGEVILKTQPSEKLAPLHLGDGGVLAPLEAKAIVSHLAEGIARRELTAAAELLASTKLTLTSETVKSAGPGNAMWLVARDEATGVANVFSGIGDVGVRAEDIGKGVAESFLAWRESGTSVEGHLADQVMLPIALAGAGSYTTNELTLHSRTNIEVIRAFTGLRLRAWDLGGSRFRVSLAQ
;
A
#
# COMPACT_ATOMS: atom_id res chain seq x y z
N MET A 1 -2.75 20.79 0.48
CA MET A 1 -2.41 21.15 1.88
C MET A 1 -2.46 19.89 2.73
N SER A 2 -1.40 19.58 3.48
CA SER A 2 -1.37 18.44 4.41
C SER A 2 -2.57 18.46 5.36
N SER A 3 -3.26 17.32 5.54
CA SER A 3 -4.35 17.26 6.52
C SER A 3 -3.80 17.44 7.94
N LEU A 4 -4.58 18.01 8.85
CA LEU A 4 -4.21 18.15 10.27
C LEU A 4 -3.78 16.80 10.89
N ARG A 5 -4.42 15.71 10.45
CA ARG A 5 -4.08 14.36 10.85
C ARG A 5 -2.66 13.98 10.41
N ASP A 6 -2.28 14.29 9.17
CA ASP A 6 -0.95 13.98 8.63
C ASP A 6 0.13 14.85 9.25
N ILE A 7 -0.21 16.08 9.64
CA ILE A 7 0.70 17.00 10.33
C ILE A 7 1.03 16.46 11.72
N LEU A 8 0.01 16.06 12.49
CA LEU A 8 0.20 15.48 13.81
C LEU A 8 0.85 14.10 13.74
N ASN A 9 0.47 13.26 12.77
CA ASN A 9 1.11 11.96 12.58
C ASN A 9 2.58 12.10 12.20
N ARG A 10 2.96 13.08 11.36
CA ARG A 10 4.38 13.35 11.06
C ARG A 10 5.14 13.84 12.28
N ALA A 11 4.55 14.73 13.08
CA ALA A 11 5.19 15.26 14.29
C ALA A 11 5.42 14.16 15.35
N ARG A 12 4.58 13.14 15.41
CA ARG A 12 4.75 11.97 16.29
C ARG A 12 6.07 11.23 16.09
N TRP A 13 6.68 11.34 14.91
CA TRP A 13 7.87 10.58 14.51
C TRP A 13 9.11 11.44 14.25
N LYS A 14 9.07 12.74 14.59
CA LYS A 14 10.27 13.60 14.65
C LYS A 14 10.87 13.57 16.05
N ASP A 15 12.16 13.92 16.19
CA ASP A 15 12.91 13.88 17.47
C ASP A 15 12.23 14.61 18.63
N ALA A 16 11.47 15.69 18.36
CA ALA A 16 10.74 16.45 19.37
C ALA A 16 9.33 15.89 19.70
N GLY A 17 8.86 14.86 18.99
CA GLY A 17 7.58 14.18 19.19
C GLY A 17 6.33 15.10 19.17
N LEU A 18 5.17 14.54 19.53
CA LEU A 18 3.94 15.33 19.72
C LEU A 18 4.05 16.30 20.91
N HIS A 19 4.89 15.99 21.89
CA HIS A 19 4.96 16.71 23.16
C HIS A 19 5.47 18.15 23.04
N ALA A 20 6.21 18.45 21.97
CA ALA A 20 6.77 19.78 21.73
C ALA A 20 5.87 20.68 20.85
N LEU A 21 4.62 20.29 20.60
CA LEU A 21 3.65 21.09 19.84
C LEU A 21 2.73 21.90 20.73
N GLU A 22 2.27 23.05 20.23
CA GLU A 22 1.13 23.78 20.76
C GLU A 22 -0.05 23.75 19.77
N ILE A 23 -1.22 23.34 20.24
CA ILE A 23 -2.42 23.26 19.42
C ILE A 23 -3.42 24.31 19.89
N HIS A 24 -3.72 25.25 19.01
CA HIS A 24 -4.70 26.30 19.27
C HIS A 24 -6.07 25.80 18.81
N VAL A 25 -7.06 25.75 19.72
CA VAL A 25 -8.40 25.27 19.42
C VAL A 25 -9.48 26.22 19.90
N LEU A 26 -10.64 26.18 19.24
CA LEU A 26 -11.87 26.82 19.71
C LEU A 26 -12.53 25.95 20.79
N HIS A 27 -12.68 26.47 21.99
CA HIS A 27 -13.28 25.80 23.13
C HIS A 27 -14.81 25.99 23.12
N ARG A 28 -15.57 24.89 23.24
CA ARG A 28 -17.04 24.83 23.34
C ARG A 28 -17.87 25.45 22.20
N GLY A 29 -17.26 25.87 21.09
CA GLY A 29 -17.96 26.32 19.89
C GLY A 29 -18.49 27.76 19.95
N ALA A 30 -18.20 28.51 21.01
CA ALA A 30 -18.50 29.94 21.09
C ALA A 30 -17.44 30.74 20.32
N PRO A 31 -17.82 31.70 19.46
CA PRO A 31 -16.85 32.56 18.76
C PRO A 31 -16.02 33.37 19.77
N GLY A 32 -14.73 33.08 19.89
CA GLY A 32 -13.79 33.84 20.72
C GLY A 32 -13.20 33.09 21.92
N ASP A 33 -13.79 31.98 22.36
CA ASP A 33 -13.23 31.16 23.45
C ASP A 33 -12.12 30.25 22.90
N ARG A 34 -10.85 30.66 23.06
CA ARG A 34 -9.68 29.97 22.52
C ARG A 34 -8.91 29.29 23.65
N ARG A 35 -8.49 28.04 23.43
CA ARG A 35 -7.64 27.30 24.36
C ARG A 35 -6.41 26.77 23.63
N VAL A 36 -5.28 26.81 24.32
CA VAL A 36 -4.04 26.16 23.87
C VAL A 36 -3.93 24.81 24.55
N ILE A 37 -3.71 23.76 23.76
CA ILE A 37 -3.48 22.41 24.23
C ILE A 37 -2.02 22.07 23.95
N GLY A 38 -1.25 21.83 25.00
CA GLY A 38 0.12 21.30 24.87
C GLY A 38 0.07 19.87 24.30
N GLY A 39 0.91 19.60 23.31
CA GLY A 39 0.88 18.32 22.60
C GLY A 39 1.29 17.11 23.45
N SER A 40 1.87 17.34 24.63
CA SER A 40 2.13 16.30 25.65
C SER A 40 0.84 15.65 26.18
N ARG A 41 -0.30 16.33 26.01
CA ARG A 41 -1.61 15.83 26.41
C ARG A 41 -2.27 14.94 25.38
N ILE A 42 -1.70 14.75 24.20
CA ILE A 42 -2.31 13.95 23.13
C ILE A 42 -2.07 12.46 23.39
N ALA A 43 -3.12 11.76 23.82
CA ALA A 43 -3.08 10.32 24.03
C ALA A 43 -3.17 9.54 22.71
N ALA A 44 -3.98 10.02 21.76
CA ALA A 44 -4.10 9.41 20.44
C ALA A 44 -4.50 10.41 19.35
N VAL A 45 -4.00 10.18 18.13
CA VAL A 45 -4.43 10.86 16.91
C VAL A 45 -5.41 9.94 16.18
N ARG A 46 -6.66 10.39 15.98
CA ARG A 46 -7.76 9.62 15.36
C ARG A 46 -8.10 10.16 13.97
N SER A 47 -9.01 9.50 13.25
CA SER A 47 -9.43 9.94 11.91
C SER A 47 -10.14 11.30 11.90
N ALA A 48 -10.88 11.64 12.97
CA ALA A 48 -11.69 12.86 13.04
C ALA A 48 -11.21 13.90 14.07
N GLY A 49 -10.12 13.65 14.79
CA GLY A 49 -9.64 14.51 15.86
C GLY A 49 -8.52 13.89 16.70
N ILE A 50 -8.29 14.46 17.89
CA ILE A 50 -7.34 13.95 18.88
C ILE A 50 -8.07 13.55 20.18
N GLU A 51 -7.55 12.53 20.86
CA GLU A 51 -7.92 12.18 22.23
C GLU A 51 -6.87 12.75 23.18
N LEU A 52 -7.33 13.43 24.23
CA LEU A 52 -6.47 13.98 25.26
C LEU A 52 -6.45 13.07 26.48
N THR A 53 -5.29 13.00 27.14
CA THR A 53 -5.16 12.41 28.46
C THR A 53 -6.06 13.18 29.45
N PRO A 54 -6.87 12.49 30.28
CA PRO A 54 -7.71 13.12 31.29
C PRO A 54 -6.91 14.03 32.23
N GLU A 55 -7.52 15.10 32.74
CA GLU A 55 -6.83 16.03 33.66
C GLU A 55 -6.74 15.46 35.09
N ASN A 56 -7.65 14.55 35.46
CA ASN A 56 -7.66 13.79 36.73
C ASN A 56 -8.07 12.33 36.48
N ASP A 57 -7.63 11.39 37.33
CA ASP A 57 -7.88 9.93 37.22
C ASP A 57 -9.37 9.52 37.24
N GLU A 58 -10.28 10.43 37.62
CA GLU A 58 -11.74 10.22 37.63
C GLU A 58 -12.48 10.82 36.43
N SER A 59 -11.76 11.35 35.43
CA SER A 59 -12.37 12.02 34.25
C SER A 59 -12.27 11.20 32.96
N ASP A 60 -13.32 11.26 32.14
CA ASP A 60 -13.36 10.60 30.82
C ASP A 60 -12.35 11.23 29.84
N ALA A 61 -11.85 10.42 28.90
CA ALA A 61 -10.97 10.87 27.82
C ALA A 61 -11.65 11.96 26.98
N VAL A 62 -10.97 13.10 26.82
CA VAL A 62 -11.55 14.27 26.12
C VAL A 62 -11.20 14.21 24.64
N PHE A 63 -12.22 14.17 23.78
CA PHE A 63 -12.06 14.19 22.32
C PHE A 63 -12.16 15.60 21.73
N VAL A 64 -11.20 15.99 20.90
CA VAL A 64 -11.16 17.30 20.22
C VAL A 64 -11.16 17.10 18.69
N PRO A 65 -12.26 17.43 18.00
CA PRO A 65 -12.37 17.24 16.56
C PRO A 65 -11.56 18.26 15.75
N TYR A 66 -11.06 17.87 14.56
CA TYR A 66 -10.17 18.70 13.74
C TYR A 66 -10.78 20.04 13.30
N HIS A 67 -12.09 20.12 13.10
CA HIS A 67 -12.72 21.38 12.69
C HIS A 67 -12.59 22.51 13.74
N ARG A 68 -12.24 22.17 15.00
CA ARG A 68 -11.99 23.15 16.08
C ARG A 68 -10.55 23.69 16.10
N PHE A 69 -9.65 23.14 15.30
CA PHE A 69 -8.25 23.56 15.27
C PHE A 69 -8.13 24.90 14.55
N LEU A 70 -7.35 25.80 15.13
CA LEU A 70 -7.07 27.14 14.59
C LEU A 70 -5.64 27.22 14.07
N ALA A 71 -4.69 26.65 14.82
CA ALA A 71 -3.29 26.58 14.43
C ALA A 71 -2.57 25.41 15.13
N VAL A 72 -1.46 24.97 14.54
CA VAL A 72 -0.48 24.06 15.15
C VAL A 72 0.88 24.73 15.07
N VAL A 73 1.52 24.92 16.22
CA VAL A 73 2.80 25.61 16.35
C VAL A 73 3.87 24.63 16.84
N GLY A 74 5.05 24.71 16.23
CA GLY A 74 6.21 23.90 16.57
C GLY A 74 6.96 24.42 17.79
N ALA A 75 7.91 23.62 18.28
CA ALA A 75 8.75 23.96 19.44
C ALA A 75 9.62 25.21 19.25
N ASP A 76 9.90 25.56 17.99
CA ASP A 76 10.62 26.75 17.55
C ASP A 76 9.72 28.00 17.40
N GLY A 77 8.43 27.88 17.74
CA GLY A 77 7.43 28.93 17.57
C GLY A 77 6.94 29.10 16.13
N ALA A 78 7.39 28.26 15.19
CA ALA A 78 6.96 28.34 13.80
C ALA A 78 5.55 27.77 13.62
N GLU A 79 4.71 28.46 12.84
CA GLU A 79 3.37 27.98 12.49
C GLU A 79 3.48 26.85 11.46
N ILE A 80 3.21 25.62 11.90
CA ILE A 80 3.22 24.41 11.06
C ILE A 80 1.92 24.33 10.23
N TRP A 81 0.83 24.88 10.77
CA TRP A 81 -0.48 24.90 10.13
C TRP A 81 -1.38 25.98 10.73
N SER A 82 -2.20 26.65 9.91
CA SER A 82 -3.34 27.45 10.39
C SER A 82 -4.56 27.34 9.49
N LYS A 83 -5.73 27.58 10.10
CA LYS A 83 -7.04 27.50 9.44
C LYS A 83 -7.28 28.60 8.40
N THR A 84 -6.51 29.68 8.42
CA THR A 84 -6.74 30.88 7.58
C THR A 84 -5.63 31.21 6.58
N GLY A 85 -4.56 30.42 6.49
CA GLY A 85 -3.53 30.52 5.45
C GLY A 85 -2.84 31.90 5.35
N GLY A 86 -1.69 32.08 6.00
CA GLY A 86 -0.83 33.26 5.78
C GLY A 86 -0.29 33.32 4.34
N LEU A 87 -0.47 34.47 3.68
CA LEU A 87 -0.03 34.78 2.32
C LEU A 87 1.50 34.76 2.15
N ALA A 88 1.99 34.12 1.08
CA ALA A 88 3.26 34.47 0.43
C ALA A 88 3.13 34.35 -1.11
N THR A 89 3.58 35.40 -1.79
CA THR A 89 3.40 35.79 -3.21
C THR A 89 4.02 34.86 -4.28
N PRO A 90 3.49 34.87 -5.53
CA PRO A 90 3.98 34.05 -6.63
C PRO A 90 5.20 34.69 -7.33
N ARG A 91 6.22 33.88 -7.63
CA ARG A 91 7.33 34.26 -8.52
C ARG A 91 7.06 33.75 -9.93
N THR A 92 6.97 34.68 -10.86
CA THR A 92 6.94 34.52 -12.31
C THR A 92 8.28 33.97 -12.82
N VAL A 93 8.24 33.01 -13.75
CA VAL A 93 9.39 32.69 -14.62
C VAL A 93 8.93 32.77 -16.07
N ALA A 94 9.61 33.64 -16.82
CA ALA A 94 9.39 33.90 -18.23
C ALA A 94 9.93 32.76 -19.10
N ALA A 95 9.28 32.56 -20.24
CA ALA A 95 9.68 31.64 -21.29
C ALA A 95 10.88 32.16 -22.10
N THR A 96 11.79 31.27 -22.46
CA THR A 96 12.56 31.34 -23.72
C THR A 96 12.72 29.93 -24.28
N ALA A 97 12.46 29.79 -25.58
CA ALA A 97 12.61 28.56 -26.35
C ALA A 97 14.00 28.52 -27.00
N ALA A 98 14.65 27.35 -27.00
CA ALA A 98 15.56 26.92 -28.06
C ALA A 98 15.83 25.41 -27.98
N ASP A 99 15.85 24.83 -29.17
CA ASP A 99 16.14 23.47 -29.62
C ASP A 99 17.33 22.77 -28.92
N ALA A 100 17.14 21.54 -28.40
CA ALA A 100 18.22 20.60 -28.06
C ALA A 100 17.71 19.16 -27.94
N THR A 101 18.42 18.27 -28.62
CA THR A 101 18.49 16.78 -28.58
C THR A 101 18.13 16.17 -27.21
N PRO A 102 17.45 15.01 -27.14
CA PRO A 102 16.92 14.47 -25.88
C PRO A 102 18.06 14.19 -24.87
N PRO A 103 17.94 14.67 -23.62
CA PRO A 103 19.00 14.47 -22.64
C PRO A 103 18.98 13.05 -22.07
N GLU A 104 20.17 12.49 -21.83
CA GLU A 104 20.38 11.38 -20.90
C GLU A 104 19.68 11.65 -19.55
N PRO A 105 19.19 10.61 -18.85
CA PRO A 105 18.42 10.80 -17.62
C PRO A 105 19.25 11.53 -16.56
N ALA A 106 18.79 12.72 -16.20
CA ALA A 106 19.46 13.60 -15.25
C ALA A 106 19.79 12.89 -13.92
N ALA A 107 21.06 13.02 -13.53
CA ALA A 107 21.60 12.61 -12.24
C ALA A 107 20.75 13.12 -11.07
N ASN A 108 20.46 12.21 -10.13
CA ASN A 108 19.94 12.37 -8.78
C ASN A 108 19.76 13.81 -8.26
N ALA A 109 18.71 14.52 -8.71
CA ALA A 109 18.39 15.88 -8.26
C ALA A 109 17.60 15.92 -6.92
N GLY A 110 17.74 14.90 -6.07
CA GLY A 110 17.02 14.77 -4.80
C GLY A 110 17.89 14.24 -3.67
N THR A 111 17.42 14.38 -2.43
CA THR A 111 18.15 13.90 -1.25
C THR A 111 17.90 12.40 -1.06
N GLU A 112 18.97 11.61 -0.96
CA GLU A 112 18.82 10.17 -0.69
C GLU A 112 18.16 9.97 0.69
N VAL A 113 17.11 9.16 0.72
CA VAL A 113 16.37 8.82 1.93
C VAL A 113 17.11 7.69 2.63
N ALA A 114 17.56 7.92 3.87
CA ALA A 114 18.10 6.87 4.70
C ALA A 114 17.02 5.80 5.00
N ILE A 115 17.36 4.54 4.75
CA ILE A 115 16.52 3.38 5.04
C ILE A 115 17.25 2.56 6.11
N ASP A 116 17.05 2.93 7.37
CA ASP A 116 17.73 2.31 8.51
C ASP A 116 16.73 1.44 9.30
N ILE A 117 16.10 0.48 8.63
CA ILE A 117 15.23 -0.51 9.28
C ILE A 117 16.04 -1.79 9.46
N PRO A 118 16.47 -2.16 10.68
CA PRO A 118 17.24 -3.37 10.92
C PRO A 118 16.34 -4.60 10.78
N VAL A 119 16.18 -5.09 9.53
CA VAL A 119 15.35 -6.25 9.19
C VAL A 119 16.15 -7.56 9.28
N VAL A 120 17.43 -7.53 8.93
CA VAL A 120 18.29 -8.71 8.87
C VAL A 120 18.98 -8.93 10.22
N LEU A 121 18.69 -10.07 10.86
CA LEU A 121 19.38 -10.51 12.08
C LEU A 121 20.65 -11.31 11.74
N ARG A 122 20.65 -12.02 10.62
CA ARG A 122 21.81 -12.75 10.10
C ARG A 122 21.68 -12.95 8.59
N GLU A 123 22.74 -12.66 7.86
CA GLU A 123 22.82 -12.91 6.42
C GLU A 123 22.76 -14.40 6.08
N ALA A 124 22.35 -14.72 4.85
CA ALA A 124 22.41 -16.08 4.32
C ALA A 124 23.86 -16.53 4.06
N SER A 125 24.11 -17.83 4.20
CA SER A 125 25.34 -18.48 3.74
C SER A 125 25.04 -19.90 3.26
N ASP A 126 25.99 -20.53 2.58
CA ASP A 126 25.85 -21.93 2.13
C ASP A 126 25.49 -22.89 3.27
N ALA A 127 25.93 -22.58 4.50
CA ALA A 127 25.70 -23.40 5.69
C ALA A 127 24.47 -22.98 6.52
N SER A 128 23.88 -21.79 6.29
CA SER A 128 22.86 -21.26 7.19
C SER A 128 21.81 -20.36 6.51
N PRO A 129 20.52 -20.50 6.88
CA PRO A 129 19.43 -19.74 6.25
C PRO A 129 19.50 -18.26 6.61
N LEU A 130 18.98 -17.37 5.78
CA LEU A 130 18.78 -15.95 6.13
C LEU A 130 17.92 -15.83 7.41
N VAL A 131 18.20 -14.90 8.32
CA VAL A 131 17.36 -14.67 9.52
C VAL A 131 16.83 -13.24 9.52
N ILE A 132 15.51 -13.13 9.61
CA ILE A 132 14.76 -11.88 9.48
C ILE A 132 13.99 -11.60 10.77
N ASP A 133 14.03 -10.36 11.24
CA ASP A 133 13.22 -9.87 12.35
C ASP A 133 11.82 -9.46 11.88
N GLY A 134 10.83 -10.32 12.09
CA GLY A 134 9.42 -10.10 11.78
C GLY A 134 8.70 -9.07 12.65
N SER A 135 9.40 -8.43 13.59
CA SER A 135 8.92 -7.27 14.36
C SER A 135 9.41 -5.94 13.80
N ALA A 136 10.43 -5.94 12.94
CA ALA A 136 10.97 -4.74 12.33
C ALA A 136 9.98 -4.08 11.35
N GLY A 137 10.16 -2.76 11.15
CA GLY A 137 9.29 -1.96 10.30
C GLY A 137 7.83 -2.00 10.79
N GLU A 138 6.92 -2.46 9.94
CA GLU A 138 5.49 -2.56 10.31
C GLU A 138 5.13 -3.74 11.24
N GLY A 139 6.03 -4.72 11.39
CA GLY A 139 5.74 -5.98 12.07
C GLY A 139 4.46 -6.63 11.53
N GLY A 140 4.25 -6.59 10.22
CA GLY A 140 3.03 -7.02 9.51
C GLY A 140 3.25 -8.23 8.62
N GLY A 141 2.18 -8.68 7.94
CA GLY A 141 2.25 -9.85 7.04
C GLY A 141 2.99 -9.61 5.72
N GLN A 142 3.33 -8.36 5.37
CA GLN A 142 3.99 -8.02 4.11
C GLN A 142 5.39 -8.64 4.02
N MET A 143 6.20 -8.46 5.07
CA MET A 143 7.56 -9.00 5.13
C MET A 143 7.57 -10.51 4.88
N LEU A 144 6.68 -11.26 5.54
CA LEU A 144 6.52 -12.69 5.33
C LEU A 144 6.25 -13.03 3.86
N ARG A 145 5.31 -12.32 3.21
CA ARG A 145 4.95 -12.60 1.81
C ARG A 145 6.09 -12.31 0.85
N THR A 146 6.79 -11.19 1.02
CA THR A 146 7.97 -10.87 0.22
C THR A 146 9.07 -11.92 0.44
N SER A 147 9.35 -12.30 1.69
CA SER A 147 10.35 -13.33 2.00
C SER A 147 10.00 -14.68 1.39
N LEU A 148 8.72 -15.09 1.42
CA LEU A 148 8.28 -16.31 0.75
C LEU A 148 8.47 -16.23 -0.76
N ALA A 149 8.05 -15.13 -1.39
CA ALA A 149 8.17 -14.94 -2.83
C ALA A 149 9.65 -14.96 -3.28
N LEU A 150 10.51 -14.22 -2.60
CA LEU A 150 11.95 -14.18 -2.89
C LEU A 150 12.61 -15.53 -2.62
N SER A 151 12.31 -16.17 -1.49
CA SER A 151 12.84 -17.50 -1.17
C SER A 151 12.51 -18.52 -2.26
N MET A 152 11.25 -18.57 -2.73
CA MET A 152 10.87 -19.44 -3.84
C MET A 152 11.57 -19.08 -5.15
N ALA A 153 11.78 -17.79 -5.44
CA ALA A 153 12.42 -17.34 -6.67
C ALA A 153 13.94 -17.53 -6.69
N THR A 154 14.62 -17.39 -5.54
CA THR A 154 16.08 -17.44 -5.43
C THR A 154 16.61 -18.77 -4.91
N GLY A 155 15.73 -19.63 -4.37
CA GLY A 155 16.12 -20.84 -3.66
C GLY A 155 16.73 -20.59 -2.28
N THR A 156 16.78 -19.34 -1.82
CA THR A 156 17.42 -18.99 -0.54
C THR A 156 16.51 -19.36 0.63
N PRO A 157 16.93 -20.26 1.54
CA PRO A 157 16.16 -20.58 2.73
C PRO A 157 16.19 -19.43 3.75
N PHE A 158 15.11 -19.25 4.50
CA PHE A 158 15.05 -18.21 5.54
C PHE A 158 14.35 -18.66 6.82
N VAL A 159 14.63 -17.91 7.88
CA VAL A 159 13.98 -17.96 9.19
C VAL A 159 13.38 -16.58 9.43
N LEU A 160 12.10 -16.54 9.78
CA LEU A 160 11.45 -15.30 10.23
C LEU A 160 11.11 -15.44 11.70
N GLU A 161 11.69 -14.59 12.54
CA GLU A 161 11.50 -14.58 13.98
C GLU A 161 10.59 -13.42 14.40
N LYS A 162 10.12 -13.44 15.65
CA LYS A 162 9.28 -12.37 16.25
C LYS A 162 8.10 -11.96 15.36
N ILE A 163 7.49 -12.92 14.66
CA ILE A 163 6.42 -12.66 13.69
C ILE A 163 5.31 -11.85 14.36
N ARG A 164 5.13 -10.62 13.90
CA ARG A 164 4.07 -9.70 14.37
C ARG A 164 4.10 -9.46 15.89
N ALA A 165 5.28 -9.52 16.53
CA ALA A 165 5.42 -9.39 17.98
C ALA A 165 4.83 -8.08 18.54
N GLY A 166 4.91 -6.97 17.79
CA GLY A 166 4.35 -5.67 18.17
C GLY A 166 2.85 -5.49 17.89
N ARG A 167 2.14 -6.49 17.38
CA ARG A 167 0.70 -6.37 17.02
C ARG A 167 -0.18 -6.89 18.15
N LYS A 168 -1.40 -6.33 18.28
CA LYS A 168 -2.42 -6.76 19.27
C LYS A 168 -2.65 -8.27 19.31
N LYS A 169 -2.63 -8.92 18.14
CA LYS A 169 -2.63 -10.38 18.00
C LYS A 169 -1.29 -10.78 17.41
N PRO A 170 -0.30 -11.25 18.18
CA PRO A 170 1.02 -11.62 17.65
C PRO A 170 0.97 -12.94 16.86
N GLY A 171 2.08 -13.28 16.20
CA GLY A 171 2.25 -14.53 15.48
C GLY A 171 1.52 -14.64 14.14
N LEU A 172 1.59 -15.81 13.51
CA LEU A 172 0.88 -16.12 12.27
C LEU A 172 -0.64 -16.09 12.48
N MET A 173 -1.34 -15.38 11.59
CA MET A 173 -2.80 -15.40 11.50
C MET A 173 -3.20 -16.30 10.33
N ARG A 174 -4.50 -16.60 10.19
CA ARG A 174 -5.01 -17.48 9.12
C ARG A 174 -4.51 -17.07 7.74
N GLN A 175 -4.60 -15.78 7.38
CA GLN A 175 -4.14 -15.32 6.07
C GLN A 175 -2.63 -15.48 5.87
N HIS A 176 -1.82 -15.29 6.92
CA HIS A 176 -0.37 -15.50 6.87
C HIS A 176 -0.05 -16.99 6.69
N LEU A 177 -0.72 -17.83 7.47
CA LEU A 177 -0.57 -19.27 7.41
C LEU A 177 -0.97 -19.82 6.03
N THR A 178 -2.02 -19.29 5.41
CA THR A 178 -2.37 -19.69 4.04
C THR A 178 -1.28 -19.31 3.04
N SER A 179 -0.69 -18.12 3.12
CA SER A 179 0.46 -17.77 2.27
C SER A 179 1.63 -18.73 2.46
N VAL A 180 1.97 -19.10 3.71
CA VAL A 180 3.04 -20.06 4.00
C VAL A 180 2.73 -21.44 3.44
N LYS A 181 1.51 -21.95 3.66
CA LYS A 181 1.08 -23.26 3.16
C LYS A 181 1.02 -23.31 1.63
N ALA A 182 0.55 -22.23 1.00
CA ALA A 182 0.54 -22.09 -0.45
C ALA A 182 1.97 -22.11 -1.02
N ALA A 183 2.86 -21.30 -0.46
CA ALA A 183 4.26 -21.29 -0.85
C ALA A 183 4.91 -22.67 -0.65
N ALA A 184 4.66 -23.33 0.48
CA ALA A 184 5.20 -24.65 0.77
C ALA A 184 4.75 -25.71 -0.23
N LEU A 185 3.45 -25.73 -0.55
CA LEU A 185 2.87 -26.64 -1.54
C LEU A 185 3.50 -26.43 -2.92
N LEU A 186 3.62 -25.18 -3.35
CA LEU A 186 4.06 -24.81 -4.70
C LEU A 186 5.58 -24.82 -4.87
N SER A 187 6.35 -24.95 -3.80
CA SER A 187 7.81 -25.06 -3.86
C SER A 187 8.36 -26.33 -3.22
N GLY A 188 7.49 -27.29 -2.87
CA GLY A 188 7.91 -28.52 -2.18
C GLY A 188 8.72 -28.24 -0.91
N ALA A 189 8.47 -27.10 -0.24
CA ALA A 189 9.35 -26.60 0.80
C ALA A 189 9.24 -27.44 2.08
N HIS A 190 10.37 -27.58 2.77
CA HIS A 190 10.37 -27.97 4.17
C HIS A 190 10.06 -26.75 5.04
N VAL A 191 9.04 -26.84 5.89
CA VAL A 191 8.58 -25.73 6.72
C VAL A 191 8.41 -26.16 8.18
N GLU A 192 9.01 -25.38 9.09
CA GLU A 192 8.82 -25.53 10.53
C GLU A 192 8.06 -24.31 11.07
N GLY A 193 7.20 -24.52 12.07
CA GLY A 193 6.46 -23.44 12.74
C GLY A 193 5.30 -22.85 11.94
N ALA A 194 4.84 -23.52 10.87
CA ALA A 194 3.66 -23.12 10.10
C ALA A 194 2.35 -23.47 10.81
N GLU A 195 2.11 -22.83 11.95
CA GLU A 195 0.91 -22.98 12.77
C GLU A 195 0.37 -21.64 13.23
N LEU A 196 -0.93 -21.58 13.57
CA LEU A 196 -1.55 -20.34 14.04
C LEU A 196 -0.90 -19.88 15.34
N GLY A 197 -0.61 -18.58 15.44
CA GLY A 197 0.04 -17.98 16.60
C GLY A 197 1.56 -18.15 16.64
N SER A 198 2.16 -18.92 15.73
CA SER A 198 3.61 -19.09 15.70
C SER A 198 4.34 -17.75 15.54
N SER A 199 5.35 -17.54 16.38
CA SER A 199 6.25 -16.38 16.34
C SER A 199 7.50 -16.63 15.50
N ARG A 200 7.70 -17.85 14.99
CA ARG A 200 8.89 -18.24 14.25
C ARG A 200 8.55 -19.23 13.14
N ILE A 201 9.07 -18.98 11.94
CA ILE A 201 9.05 -19.98 10.86
C ILE A 201 10.44 -20.25 10.33
N VAL A 202 10.67 -21.49 9.91
CA VAL A 202 11.78 -21.86 9.03
C VAL A 202 11.18 -22.27 7.71
N PHE A 203 11.64 -21.69 6.61
CA PHE A 203 11.18 -22.00 5.27
C PHE A 203 12.37 -22.33 4.39
N ARG A 204 12.40 -23.56 3.86
CA ARG A 204 13.45 -24.05 2.96
C ARG A 204 12.80 -24.45 1.64
N PRO A 205 12.84 -23.59 0.60
CA PRO A 205 12.23 -23.88 -0.68
C PRO A 205 12.90 -25.11 -1.32
N GLY A 206 12.10 -25.95 -1.96
CA GLY A 206 12.56 -26.98 -2.88
C GLY A 206 12.38 -26.52 -4.33
N ALA A 207 12.28 -27.50 -5.25
CA ALA A 207 11.95 -27.20 -6.64
C ALA A 207 10.47 -26.76 -6.75
N MET A 208 10.19 -25.81 -7.64
CA MET A 208 8.81 -25.38 -7.90
C MET A 208 7.94 -26.54 -8.39
N VAL A 209 6.83 -26.76 -7.69
CA VAL A 209 5.80 -27.75 -8.02
C VAL A 209 4.76 -27.03 -8.88
N SER A 210 4.88 -27.22 -10.19
CA SER A 210 3.98 -26.63 -11.17
C SER A 210 2.78 -27.53 -11.48
N GLY A 211 1.75 -26.96 -12.08
CA GLY A 211 0.56 -27.69 -12.54
C GLY A 211 -0.74 -27.11 -12.00
N ASP A 212 -1.76 -27.96 -11.88
CA ASP A 212 -3.08 -27.58 -11.36
C ASP A 212 -3.10 -27.65 -9.82
N HIS A 213 -3.40 -26.53 -9.17
CA HIS A 213 -3.53 -26.46 -7.72
C HIS A 213 -4.80 -25.75 -7.30
N THR A 214 -5.32 -26.10 -6.13
CA THR A 214 -6.40 -25.37 -5.46
C THR A 214 -5.95 -24.95 -4.08
N LEU A 215 -6.07 -23.67 -3.79
CA LEU A 215 -5.75 -23.05 -2.51
C LEU A 215 -7.03 -22.47 -1.92
N ASP A 216 -7.36 -22.89 -0.70
CA ASP A 216 -8.51 -22.36 0.03
C ASP A 216 -8.03 -21.63 1.28
N ILE A 217 -8.34 -20.34 1.38
CA ILE A 217 -8.01 -19.51 2.55
C ILE A 217 -8.95 -19.85 3.73
N GLY A 218 -10.09 -20.50 3.47
CA GLY A 218 -11.06 -20.94 4.48
C GLY A 218 -11.75 -19.80 5.23
N SER A 219 -11.64 -18.58 4.72
CA SER A 219 -12.22 -17.35 5.29
C SER A 219 -12.22 -16.24 4.25
N ALA A 220 -12.70 -15.05 4.62
CA ALA A 220 -12.58 -13.83 3.82
C ALA A 220 -11.15 -13.23 3.76
N GLY A 221 -10.10 -14.02 4.05
CA GLY A 221 -8.72 -13.58 3.85
C GLY A 221 -8.45 -13.28 2.36
N SER A 222 -7.60 -12.29 2.09
CA SER A 222 -7.43 -11.76 0.74
C SER A 222 -6.74 -12.75 -0.20
N VAL A 223 -7.43 -13.07 -1.30
CA VAL A 223 -6.89 -13.81 -2.44
C VAL A 223 -5.70 -13.08 -3.06
N ALA A 224 -5.76 -11.74 -3.12
CA ALA A 224 -4.71 -10.94 -3.74
C ALA A 224 -3.35 -11.12 -3.07
N LEU A 225 -3.33 -11.16 -1.74
CA LEU A 225 -2.10 -11.33 -0.97
C LEU A 225 -1.44 -12.69 -1.22
N VAL A 226 -2.23 -13.76 -1.33
CA VAL A 226 -1.72 -15.10 -1.68
C VAL A 226 -1.23 -15.12 -3.12
N LEU A 227 -2.04 -14.58 -4.05
CA LEU A 227 -1.73 -14.52 -5.47
C LEU A 227 -0.40 -13.82 -5.74
N GLN A 228 -0.18 -12.65 -5.15
CA GLN A 228 1.05 -11.87 -5.32
C GLN A 228 2.28 -12.56 -4.73
N THR A 229 2.10 -13.41 -3.72
CA THR A 229 3.20 -14.19 -3.12
C THR A 229 3.71 -15.26 -4.09
N ILE A 230 2.83 -15.84 -4.92
CA ILE A 230 3.15 -17.04 -5.71
C ILE A 230 3.31 -16.78 -7.21
N ALA A 231 2.76 -15.67 -7.73
CA ALA A 231 2.66 -15.46 -9.16
C ALA A 231 4.02 -15.34 -9.88
N LEU A 232 4.94 -14.51 -9.39
CA LEU A 232 6.26 -14.36 -10.00
C LEU A 232 7.13 -15.62 -9.87
N PRO A 233 7.22 -16.28 -8.69
CA PRO A 233 7.94 -17.55 -8.58
C PRO A 233 7.42 -18.64 -9.52
N LEU A 234 6.10 -18.75 -9.70
CA LEU A 234 5.51 -19.69 -10.66
C LEU A 234 5.78 -19.29 -12.11
N ALA A 235 5.74 -18.00 -12.45
CA ALA A 235 6.04 -17.53 -13.79
C ALA A 235 7.52 -17.74 -14.18
N LEU A 236 8.43 -17.67 -13.20
CA LEU A 236 9.86 -17.93 -13.37
C LEU A 236 10.23 -19.42 -13.26
N SER A 237 9.25 -20.29 -13.03
CA SER A 237 9.46 -21.73 -13.00
C SER A 237 9.47 -22.35 -14.40
N ALA A 238 9.97 -23.58 -14.52
CA ALA A 238 10.16 -24.25 -15.80
C ALA A 238 8.84 -24.71 -16.47
N HIS A 239 7.73 -24.78 -15.74
CA HIS A 239 6.49 -25.38 -16.23
C HIS A 239 5.27 -24.49 -15.97
N PRO A 240 4.24 -24.57 -16.82
CA PRO A 240 3.02 -23.79 -16.64
C PRO A 240 2.27 -24.24 -15.38
N SER A 241 1.55 -23.30 -14.77
CA SER A 241 0.71 -23.57 -13.61
C SER A 241 -0.65 -22.91 -13.73
N ARG A 242 -1.65 -23.55 -13.13
CA ARG A 242 -3.00 -23.01 -12.98
C ARG A 242 -3.43 -23.20 -11.53
N VAL A 243 -3.54 -22.09 -10.81
CA VAL A 243 -3.85 -22.09 -9.38
C VAL A 243 -5.20 -21.42 -9.16
N LYS A 244 -6.16 -22.20 -8.67
CA LYS A 244 -7.45 -21.70 -8.18
C LYS A 244 -7.30 -21.25 -6.74
N ILE A 245 -7.60 -19.99 -6.43
CA ILE A 245 -7.47 -19.42 -5.09
C ILE A 245 -8.83 -18.95 -4.61
N ARG A 246 -9.27 -19.46 -3.45
CA ARG A 246 -10.57 -19.13 -2.83
C ARG A 246 -10.40 -18.29 -1.58
N GLY A 247 -11.21 -17.25 -1.43
CA GLY A 247 -11.19 -16.34 -0.29
C GLY A 247 -11.91 -15.01 -0.55
N GLY A 248 -11.47 -13.92 0.08
CA GLY A 248 -11.97 -12.58 -0.19
C GLY A 248 -11.28 -11.96 -1.41
N THR A 249 -12.07 -11.48 -2.38
CA THR A 249 -11.54 -10.75 -3.56
C THR A 249 -11.69 -9.24 -3.42
N HIS A 250 -12.55 -8.79 -2.50
CA HIS A 250 -12.78 -7.39 -2.13
C HIS A 250 -12.73 -7.30 -0.60
N ALA A 251 -11.53 -7.38 -0.05
CA ALA A 251 -11.29 -7.41 1.39
C ALA A 251 -10.72 -6.08 1.89
N GLN A 252 -11.06 -5.68 3.11
CA GLN A 252 -10.41 -4.54 3.75
C GLN A 252 -8.91 -4.80 3.96
N TRP A 253 -8.12 -3.73 3.93
CA TRP A 253 -6.67 -3.75 4.20
C TRP A 253 -5.85 -4.65 3.25
N ALA A 254 -6.40 -4.91 2.06
CA ALA A 254 -5.72 -5.64 1.00
C ALA A 254 -6.14 -5.08 -0.36
N PRO A 255 -5.31 -5.24 -1.41
CA PRO A 255 -5.70 -4.87 -2.76
C PRO A 255 -6.95 -5.65 -3.19
N PRO A 256 -8.01 -4.99 -3.69
CA PRO A 256 -9.15 -5.70 -4.27
C PRO A 256 -8.78 -6.22 -5.67
N TYR A 257 -9.57 -7.15 -6.21
CA TYR A 257 -9.30 -7.72 -7.54
C TYR A 257 -9.07 -6.68 -8.66
N PRO A 258 -9.85 -5.57 -8.78
CA PRO A 258 -9.61 -4.55 -9.80
C PRO A 258 -8.22 -3.89 -9.71
N PHE A 259 -7.63 -3.82 -8.51
CA PHE A 259 -6.25 -3.36 -8.34
C PHE A 259 -5.27 -4.33 -9.03
N LEU A 260 -5.49 -5.64 -8.84
CA LEU A 260 -4.66 -6.64 -9.51
C LEU A 260 -4.81 -6.56 -11.02
N GLU A 261 -6.04 -6.49 -11.50
CA GLU A 261 -6.38 -6.52 -12.92
C GLU A 261 -5.89 -5.29 -13.67
N HIS A 262 -6.10 -4.09 -13.13
CA HIS A 262 -5.83 -2.85 -13.85
C HIS A 262 -4.45 -2.24 -13.55
N ALA A 263 -3.87 -2.46 -12.36
CA ALA A 263 -2.60 -1.85 -11.97
C ALA A 263 -1.43 -2.85 -11.92
N TRP A 264 -1.56 -3.90 -11.11
CA TRP A 264 -0.44 -4.81 -10.83
C TRP A 264 -0.11 -5.73 -12.01
N LEU A 265 -1.11 -6.42 -12.57
CA LEU A 265 -0.92 -7.40 -13.64
C LEU A 265 -0.31 -6.80 -14.91
N PRO A 266 -0.73 -5.61 -15.39
CA PRO A 266 -0.11 -4.98 -16.56
C PRO A 266 1.38 -4.69 -16.34
N LEU A 267 1.80 -4.27 -15.14
CA LEU A 267 3.22 -4.04 -14.85
C LEU A 267 4.02 -5.35 -14.80
N VAL A 268 3.45 -6.39 -14.21
CA VAL A 268 4.05 -7.74 -14.18
C VAL A 268 4.24 -8.28 -15.60
N ARG A 269 3.23 -8.15 -16.46
CA ARG A 269 3.32 -8.52 -17.88
C ARG A 269 4.29 -7.65 -18.66
N ARG A 270 4.35 -6.34 -18.37
CA ARG A 270 5.32 -5.41 -18.96
C ARG A 270 6.76 -5.77 -18.59
N ALA A 271 6.97 -6.32 -17.40
CA ALA A 271 8.25 -6.91 -16.99
C ALA A 271 8.53 -8.26 -17.68
N GLY A 272 7.66 -8.74 -18.58
CA GLY A 272 7.86 -9.98 -19.34
C GLY A 272 7.31 -11.25 -18.67
N ALA A 273 6.72 -11.15 -17.48
CA ALA A 273 6.12 -12.31 -16.83
C ALA A 273 4.82 -12.73 -17.55
N ARG A 274 4.72 -14.00 -17.91
CA ARG A 274 3.53 -14.57 -18.55
C ARG A 274 2.54 -15.02 -17.48
N VAL A 275 1.74 -14.07 -17.01
CA VAL A 275 0.73 -14.26 -15.96
C VAL A 275 -0.62 -13.79 -16.47
N ASP A 276 -1.67 -14.57 -16.18
CA ASP A 276 -3.07 -14.18 -16.33
C ASP A 276 -3.82 -14.42 -15.02
N ILE A 277 -4.80 -13.57 -14.75
CA ILE A 277 -5.73 -13.74 -13.62
C ILE A 277 -7.17 -13.63 -14.13
N GLU A 278 -8.08 -14.37 -13.50
CA GLU A 278 -9.49 -14.39 -13.86
C GLU A 278 -10.34 -14.45 -12.60
N LEU A 279 -11.20 -13.45 -12.38
CA LEU A 279 -12.17 -13.46 -11.29
C LEU A 279 -13.38 -14.34 -11.67
N THR A 280 -13.52 -15.49 -11.02
CA THR A 280 -14.65 -16.40 -11.26
C THR A 280 -15.77 -16.26 -10.24
N ALA A 281 -15.47 -15.70 -9.06
CA ALA A 281 -16.49 -15.35 -8.06
C ALA A 281 -16.08 -14.13 -7.22
N VAL A 282 -17.04 -13.26 -6.95
CA VAL A 282 -16.86 -12.12 -6.03
C VAL A 282 -17.01 -12.60 -4.58
N GLY A 283 -16.11 -12.16 -3.70
CA GLY A 283 -16.15 -12.46 -2.28
C GLY A 283 -15.81 -11.26 -1.41
N PHE A 284 -16.70 -10.95 -0.47
CA PHE A 284 -16.57 -9.86 0.50
C PHE A 284 -16.40 -10.39 1.92
N TYR A 285 -15.75 -9.62 2.78
CA TYR A 285 -15.76 -9.91 4.22
C TYR A 285 -17.17 -9.71 4.80
N PRO A 286 -17.65 -10.54 5.76
CA PRO A 286 -16.97 -11.68 6.38
C PRO A 286 -17.18 -13.03 5.66
N ALA A 287 -18.13 -13.11 4.72
CA ALA A 287 -18.53 -14.38 4.11
C ALA A 287 -17.43 -15.04 3.25
N GLY A 288 -16.57 -14.24 2.61
CA GLY A 288 -15.59 -14.73 1.65
C GLY A 288 -16.30 -15.24 0.39
N GLY A 289 -15.96 -16.46 -0.04
CA GLY A 289 -16.61 -17.13 -1.17
C GLY A 289 -16.21 -16.62 -2.55
N GLY A 290 -15.23 -15.74 -2.63
CA GLY A 290 -14.63 -15.31 -3.89
C GLY A 290 -13.62 -16.32 -4.41
N GLU A 291 -13.37 -16.27 -5.71
CA GLU A 291 -12.47 -17.19 -6.41
C GLU A 291 -11.76 -16.46 -7.54
N VAL A 292 -10.44 -16.64 -7.61
CA VAL A 292 -9.59 -16.17 -8.72
C VAL A 292 -8.80 -17.36 -9.26
N ILE A 293 -8.71 -17.45 -10.59
CA ILE A 293 -7.80 -18.38 -11.27
C ILE A 293 -6.55 -17.60 -11.69
N LEU A 294 -5.40 -18.00 -11.15
CA LEU A 294 -4.08 -17.57 -11.61
C LEU A 294 -3.59 -18.58 -12.65
N LYS A 295 -3.14 -18.12 -13.81
CA LYS A 295 -2.47 -18.94 -14.83
C LYS A 295 -1.08 -18.36 -15.06
N THR A 296 -0.06 -19.21 -15.08
CA THR A 296 1.32 -18.80 -15.38
C THR A 296 1.90 -19.68 -16.48
N GLN A 297 2.75 -19.07 -17.31
CA GLN A 297 3.60 -19.76 -18.27
C GLN A 297 5.07 -19.45 -17.94
N PRO A 298 6.00 -20.36 -18.27
CA PRO A 298 7.43 -20.13 -18.06
C PRO A 298 7.88 -18.83 -18.73
N SER A 299 8.62 -18.03 -17.97
CA SER A 299 9.24 -16.77 -18.37
C SER A 299 10.73 -16.87 -18.04
N GLU A 300 11.60 -16.81 -19.06
CA GLU A 300 13.04 -17.05 -18.87
C GLU A 300 13.72 -16.00 -17.98
N LYS A 301 13.32 -14.74 -18.12
CA LYS A 301 13.80 -13.61 -17.33
C LYS A 301 12.79 -12.48 -17.35
N LEU A 302 12.85 -11.63 -16.32
CA LEU A 302 12.11 -10.38 -16.32
C LEU A 302 12.93 -9.26 -16.99
N ALA A 303 12.23 -8.34 -17.63
CA ALA A 303 12.78 -7.12 -18.20
C ALA A 303 12.72 -5.97 -17.18
N PRO A 304 13.71 -5.06 -17.18
CA PRO A 304 13.69 -3.88 -16.33
C PRO A 304 12.42 -3.04 -16.51
N LEU A 305 11.86 -2.55 -15.42
CA LEU A 305 10.75 -1.59 -15.43
C LEU A 305 11.28 -0.20 -15.10
N HIS A 306 11.17 0.72 -16.06
CA HIS A 306 11.46 2.14 -15.87
C HIS A 306 10.17 2.94 -15.99
N LEU A 307 9.63 3.36 -14.86
CA LEU A 307 8.41 4.13 -14.74
C LEU A 307 8.82 5.56 -14.35
N GLY A 308 8.77 6.49 -15.29
CA GLY A 308 9.22 7.87 -15.06
C GLY A 308 8.28 8.63 -14.12
N ASP A 309 7.93 9.85 -14.52
CA ASP A 309 6.87 10.62 -13.88
C ASP A 309 5.51 10.29 -14.50
N GLY A 310 4.45 10.67 -13.80
CA GLY A 310 3.10 10.61 -14.34
C GLY A 310 2.89 11.69 -15.40
N GLY A 311 2.11 11.37 -16.43
CA GLY A 311 1.80 12.25 -17.54
C GLY A 311 0.32 12.61 -17.63
N VAL A 312 -0.18 12.68 -18.87
CA VAL A 312 -1.60 12.96 -19.15
C VAL A 312 -2.41 11.70 -18.91
N LEU A 313 -3.55 11.84 -18.22
CA LEU A 313 -4.44 10.72 -17.96
C LEU A 313 -5.51 10.62 -19.04
N ALA A 314 -5.80 9.38 -19.43
CA ALA A 314 -7.02 9.03 -20.14
C ALA A 314 -8.25 9.39 -19.28
N PRO A 315 -9.46 9.46 -19.87
CA PRO A 315 -10.69 9.61 -19.09
C PRO A 315 -10.74 8.59 -17.94
N LEU A 316 -11.03 9.07 -16.74
CA LEU A 316 -11.08 8.21 -15.56
C LEU A 316 -12.27 7.25 -15.66
N GLU A 317 -12.11 6.08 -15.08
CA GLU A 317 -13.19 5.08 -14.96
C GLU A 317 -13.44 4.84 -13.47
N ALA A 318 -14.65 5.13 -12.98
CA ALA A 318 -15.06 4.78 -11.64
C ALA A 318 -16.20 3.77 -11.68
N LYS A 319 -16.03 2.70 -10.90
CA LYS A 319 -16.99 1.61 -10.79
C LYS A 319 -17.31 1.33 -9.33
N ALA A 320 -18.59 1.11 -9.04
CA ALA A 320 -19.06 0.66 -7.74
C ALA A 320 -19.92 -0.59 -7.88
N ILE A 321 -19.72 -1.57 -7.02
CA ILE A 321 -20.46 -2.84 -7.02
C ILE A 321 -21.11 -3.07 -5.66
N VAL A 322 -22.32 -3.63 -5.68
CA VAL A 322 -23.04 -4.09 -4.49
C VAL A 322 -23.48 -5.54 -4.62
N SER A 323 -23.60 -6.23 -3.51
CA SER A 323 -24.18 -7.56 -3.40
C SER A 323 -25.05 -7.63 -2.15
N HIS A 324 -26.28 -8.15 -2.27
CA HIS A 324 -27.27 -8.24 -1.18
C HIS A 324 -27.46 -6.92 -0.40
N LEU A 325 -27.32 -5.79 -1.10
CA LEU A 325 -27.47 -4.43 -0.58
C LEU A 325 -28.22 -3.58 -1.62
N ALA A 326 -28.78 -2.45 -1.18
CA ALA A 326 -29.51 -1.55 -2.07
C ALA A 326 -28.58 -0.90 -3.11
N GLU A 327 -28.97 -0.93 -4.39
CA GLU A 327 -28.22 -0.34 -5.51
C GLU A 327 -27.91 1.16 -5.30
N GLY A 328 -28.78 1.87 -4.59
CA GLY A 328 -28.58 3.28 -4.23
C GLY A 328 -27.31 3.55 -3.40
N ILE A 329 -26.68 2.53 -2.82
CA ILE A 329 -25.36 2.69 -2.15
C ILE A 329 -24.28 3.00 -3.19
N ALA A 330 -24.12 2.13 -4.20
CA ALA A 330 -23.14 2.32 -5.28
C ALA A 330 -23.32 3.65 -6.00
N ARG A 331 -24.57 4.08 -6.22
CA ARG A 331 -24.86 5.36 -6.86
C ARG A 331 -24.40 6.55 -6.01
N ARG A 332 -24.65 6.53 -4.71
CA ARG A 332 -24.23 7.62 -3.79
C ARG A 332 -22.72 7.71 -3.66
N GLU A 333 -22.02 6.57 -3.70
CA GLU A 333 -20.56 6.51 -3.75
C GLU A 333 -20.01 7.19 -5.02
N LEU A 334 -20.52 6.78 -6.19
CA LEU A 334 -20.12 7.35 -7.48
C LEU A 334 -20.41 8.85 -7.56
N THR A 335 -21.59 9.29 -7.10
CA THR A 335 -21.95 10.70 -7.06
C THR A 335 -21.00 11.50 -6.17
N ALA A 336 -20.73 11.02 -4.95
CA ALA A 336 -19.85 11.71 -4.02
C ALA A 336 -18.40 11.85 -4.54
N ALA A 337 -17.89 10.83 -5.26
CA ALA A 337 -16.60 10.92 -5.93
C ALA A 337 -16.65 11.91 -7.11
N ALA A 338 -17.69 11.84 -7.94
CA ALA A 338 -17.85 12.70 -9.12
C ALA A 338 -17.95 14.19 -8.75
N GLU A 339 -18.61 14.52 -7.64
CA GLU A 339 -18.69 15.90 -7.13
C GLU A 339 -17.31 16.49 -6.82
N LEU A 340 -16.40 15.71 -6.23
CA LEU A 340 -15.01 16.15 -5.97
C LEU A 340 -14.14 16.19 -7.24
N LEU A 341 -14.51 15.43 -8.27
CA LEU A 341 -13.77 15.30 -9.52
C LEU A 341 -14.44 16.04 -10.69
N ALA A 342 -15.26 17.06 -10.41
CA ALA A 342 -16.08 17.75 -11.41
C ALA A 342 -15.31 18.35 -12.59
N SER A 343 -14.01 18.65 -12.43
CA SER A 343 -13.12 19.15 -13.49
C SER A 343 -12.48 18.06 -14.35
N THR A 344 -12.71 16.78 -14.02
CA THR A 344 -12.06 15.64 -14.68
C THR A 344 -13.07 14.82 -15.47
N LYS A 345 -12.68 14.39 -16.68
CA LYS A 345 -13.51 13.47 -17.48
C LYS A 345 -13.59 12.12 -16.77
N LEU A 346 -14.80 11.67 -16.45
CA LEU A 346 -15.05 10.50 -15.63
C LEU A 346 -16.23 9.69 -16.19
N THR A 347 -16.04 8.38 -16.34
CA THR A 347 -17.11 7.41 -16.65
C THR A 347 -17.54 6.73 -15.37
N LEU A 348 -18.84 6.72 -15.08
CA LEU A 348 -19.40 6.11 -13.87
C LEU A 348 -20.17 4.84 -14.23
N THR A 349 -19.86 3.73 -13.55
CA THR A 349 -20.58 2.46 -13.72
C THR A 349 -20.97 1.88 -12.37
N SER A 350 -22.23 1.51 -12.18
CA SER A 350 -22.67 0.74 -11.01
C SER A 350 -23.17 -0.64 -11.42
N GLU A 351 -22.90 -1.66 -10.61
CA GLU A 351 -23.32 -3.04 -10.90
C GLU A 351 -23.79 -3.78 -9.63
N THR A 352 -24.84 -4.58 -9.75
CA THR A 352 -25.21 -5.56 -8.71
C THR A 352 -24.61 -6.91 -9.06
N VAL A 353 -23.75 -7.43 -8.18
CA VAL A 353 -23.01 -8.68 -8.38
C VAL A 353 -23.51 -9.79 -7.45
N LYS A 354 -23.36 -11.04 -7.89
CA LYS A 354 -23.61 -12.20 -7.05
C LYS A 354 -22.39 -12.50 -6.18
N SER A 355 -22.62 -12.71 -4.89
CA SER A 355 -21.60 -13.19 -3.95
C SER A 355 -22.24 -13.96 -2.79
N ALA A 356 -21.43 -14.59 -1.95
CA ALA A 356 -21.89 -15.42 -0.84
C ALA A 356 -22.56 -14.64 0.31
N GLY A 357 -22.41 -13.31 0.37
CA GLY A 357 -22.95 -12.47 1.43
C GLY A 357 -23.00 -11.00 1.03
N PRO A 358 -23.51 -10.12 1.90
CA PRO A 358 -23.58 -8.70 1.59
C PRO A 358 -22.19 -8.10 1.40
N GLY A 359 -22.08 -7.14 0.47
CA GLY A 359 -20.81 -6.50 0.21
C GLY A 359 -20.92 -5.32 -0.73
N ASN A 360 -19.95 -4.42 -0.61
CA ASN A 360 -19.88 -3.19 -1.37
C ASN A 360 -18.42 -2.82 -1.60
N ALA A 361 -18.09 -2.41 -2.83
CA ALA A 361 -16.78 -1.88 -3.16
C ALA A 361 -16.88 -0.85 -4.28
N MET A 362 -16.08 0.21 -4.17
CA MET A 362 -15.88 1.21 -5.21
C MET A 362 -14.40 1.28 -5.57
N TRP A 363 -14.10 1.55 -6.83
CA TRP A 363 -12.77 1.92 -7.26
C TRP A 363 -12.78 2.91 -8.41
N LEU A 364 -11.65 3.58 -8.58
CA LEU A 364 -11.34 4.49 -9.68
C LEU A 364 -10.04 4.03 -10.33
N VAL A 365 -10.03 3.95 -11.66
CA VAL A 365 -8.87 3.64 -12.48
C VAL A 365 -8.37 4.91 -13.17
N ALA A 366 -7.11 5.26 -12.92
CA ALA A 366 -6.41 6.36 -13.57
C ALA A 366 -5.28 5.81 -14.43
N ARG A 367 -5.39 5.94 -15.76
CA ARG A 367 -4.42 5.41 -16.72
C ARG A 367 -3.68 6.53 -17.43
N ASP A 368 -2.37 6.46 -17.43
CA ASP A 368 -1.51 7.35 -18.21
C ASP A 368 -1.61 7.01 -19.71
N GLU A 369 -1.90 8.01 -20.55
CA GLU A 369 -2.14 7.81 -22.00
C GLU A 369 -0.89 7.34 -22.74
N ALA A 370 0.28 7.88 -22.37
CA ALA A 370 1.52 7.64 -23.10
C ALA A 370 2.15 6.29 -22.70
N THR A 371 2.14 5.98 -21.41
CA THR A 371 2.86 4.84 -20.84
C THR A 371 1.96 3.63 -20.57
N GLY A 372 0.64 3.83 -20.54
CA GLY A 372 -0.34 2.81 -20.19
C GLY A 372 -0.36 2.39 -18.72
N VAL A 373 0.53 2.94 -17.88
CA VAL A 373 0.59 2.68 -16.43
C VAL A 373 -0.74 3.12 -15.81
N ALA A 374 -1.33 2.25 -14.99
CA ALA A 374 -2.58 2.55 -14.32
C ALA A 374 -2.47 2.40 -12.82
N ASN A 375 -3.14 3.31 -12.11
CA ASN A 375 -3.28 3.34 -10.67
C ASN A 375 -4.75 3.12 -10.30
N VAL A 376 -4.99 2.38 -9.23
CA VAL A 376 -6.34 2.03 -8.77
C VAL A 376 -6.52 2.50 -7.34
N PHE A 377 -7.49 3.39 -7.14
CA PHE A 377 -7.90 3.88 -5.83
C PHE A 377 -9.19 3.19 -5.46
N SER A 378 -9.31 2.63 -4.25
CA SER A 378 -10.46 1.81 -3.90
C SER A 378 -10.93 2.01 -2.47
N GLY A 379 -12.22 1.80 -2.26
CA GLY A 379 -12.88 1.82 -0.96
C GLY A 379 -13.80 0.61 -0.83
N ILE A 380 -13.74 -0.05 0.32
CA ILE A 380 -14.58 -1.20 0.65
C ILE A 380 -15.60 -0.73 1.69
N GLY A 381 -16.88 -0.99 1.45
CA GLY A 381 -17.94 -0.64 2.40
C GLY A 381 -17.77 -1.37 3.73
N ASP A 382 -18.22 -0.74 4.81
CA ASP A 382 -18.23 -1.33 6.14
C ASP A 382 -19.50 -0.95 6.90
N VAL A 383 -19.86 -1.76 7.89
CA VAL A 383 -21.05 -1.53 8.71
C VAL A 383 -20.91 -0.21 9.45
N GLY A 384 -21.89 0.67 9.27
CA GLY A 384 -21.91 2.00 9.89
C GLY A 384 -21.13 3.08 9.15
N VAL A 385 -20.44 2.74 8.06
CA VAL A 385 -19.76 3.73 7.19
C VAL A 385 -20.72 4.20 6.10
N ARG A 386 -20.73 5.51 5.84
CA ARG A 386 -21.59 6.09 4.81
C ARG A 386 -21.01 5.88 3.42
N ALA A 387 -21.89 5.62 2.46
CA ALA A 387 -21.59 5.56 1.03
C ALA A 387 -20.81 6.82 0.56
N GLU A 388 -21.25 8.01 0.99
CA GLU A 388 -20.59 9.25 0.55
C GLU A 388 -19.15 9.36 1.05
N ASP A 389 -18.85 8.82 2.24
CA ASP A 389 -17.50 8.86 2.81
C ASP A 389 -16.55 7.92 2.04
N ILE A 390 -17.06 6.77 1.57
CA ILE A 390 -16.31 5.85 0.69
C ILE A 390 -15.97 6.54 -0.63
N GLY A 391 -16.97 7.14 -1.30
CA GLY A 391 -16.77 7.84 -2.58
C GLY A 391 -15.79 9.01 -2.47
N LYS A 392 -15.92 9.82 -1.41
CA LYS A 392 -15.00 10.93 -1.15
C LYS A 392 -13.58 10.44 -0.89
N GLY A 393 -13.40 9.42 -0.05
CA GLY A 393 -12.08 8.87 0.26
C GLY A 393 -11.34 8.35 -0.98
N VAL A 394 -12.05 7.72 -1.92
CA VAL A 394 -11.48 7.28 -3.21
C VAL A 394 -11.02 8.49 -4.05
N ALA A 395 -11.86 9.52 -4.19
CA ALA A 395 -11.53 10.72 -4.94
C ALA A 395 -10.38 11.52 -4.31
N GLU A 396 -10.37 11.67 -2.99
CA GLU A 396 -9.30 12.35 -2.24
C GLU A 396 -7.96 11.63 -2.41
N SER A 397 -7.95 10.29 -2.35
CA SER A 397 -6.74 9.49 -2.57
C SER A 397 -6.18 9.67 -3.99
N PHE A 398 -7.07 9.69 -4.99
CA PHE A 398 -6.70 9.99 -6.37
C PHE A 398 -6.11 11.39 -6.51
N LEU A 399 -6.75 12.41 -5.94
CA LEU A 399 -6.29 13.80 -6.03
C LEU A 399 -4.91 13.98 -5.37
N ALA A 400 -4.69 13.37 -4.20
CA ALA A 400 -3.41 13.41 -3.50
C ALA A 400 -2.26 12.81 -4.33
N TRP A 401 -2.51 11.68 -5.02
CA TRP A 401 -1.54 11.12 -5.95
C TRP A 401 -1.41 11.96 -7.23
N ARG A 402 -2.50 12.51 -7.77
CA ARG A 402 -2.45 13.32 -8.99
C ARG A 402 -1.62 14.59 -8.80
N GLU A 403 -1.69 15.20 -7.61
CA GLU A 403 -0.92 16.41 -7.26
C GLU A 403 0.60 16.16 -7.25
N SER A 404 1.07 14.94 -6.92
CA SER A 404 2.51 14.64 -6.88
C SER A 404 3.16 14.47 -8.26
N GLY A 405 2.36 14.18 -9.30
CA GLY A 405 2.86 13.90 -10.64
C GLY A 405 3.69 12.62 -10.76
N THR A 406 3.54 11.65 -9.85
CA THR A 406 4.32 10.41 -9.84
C THR A 406 3.72 9.31 -10.71
N SER A 407 4.52 8.34 -11.17
CA SER A 407 4.04 7.27 -12.04
C SER A 407 3.16 6.23 -11.33
N VAL A 408 3.46 5.89 -10.07
CA VAL A 408 2.68 4.94 -9.29
C VAL A 408 2.20 5.53 -7.96
N GLU A 409 1.08 5.04 -7.43
CA GLU A 409 0.58 5.40 -6.10
C GLU A 409 1.23 4.55 -4.99
N GLY A 410 1.08 5.00 -3.74
CA GLY A 410 1.79 4.46 -2.57
C GLY A 410 1.65 2.95 -2.33
N HIS A 411 0.50 2.32 -2.64
CA HIS A 411 0.32 0.87 -2.47
C HIS A 411 0.93 0.06 -3.63
N LEU A 412 0.89 0.58 -4.86
CA LEU A 412 1.53 -0.03 -6.02
C LEU A 412 3.06 0.08 -5.94
N ALA A 413 3.57 1.13 -5.29
CA ALA A 413 4.99 1.37 -5.07
C ALA A 413 5.69 0.19 -4.38
N ASP A 414 5.15 -0.33 -3.28
CA ASP A 414 5.80 -1.47 -2.60
C ASP A 414 5.74 -2.76 -3.44
N GLN A 415 4.72 -2.91 -4.28
CA GLN A 415 4.48 -4.12 -5.06
C GLN A 415 5.29 -4.19 -6.36
N VAL A 416 5.60 -3.05 -6.98
CA VAL A 416 6.46 -2.99 -8.18
C VAL A 416 7.94 -3.19 -7.86
N MET A 417 8.34 -3.03 -6.58
CA MET A 417 9.72 -3.30 -6.16
C MET A 417 10.15 -4.75 -6.43
N LEU A 418 9.26 -5.72 -6.21
CA LEU A 418 9.58 -7.14 -6.39
C LEU A 418 9.90 -7.51 -7.86
N PRO A 419 9.06 -7.19 -8.87
CA PRO A 419 9.42 -7.44 -10.26
C PRO A 419 10.67 -6.66 -10.69
N ILE A 420 10.89 -5.43 -10.20
CA ILE A 420 12.14 -4.67 -10.47
C ILE A 420 13.36 -5.41 -9.92
N ALA A 421 13.28 -5.89 -8.67
CA ALA A 421 14.38 -6.60 -8.04
C ALA A 421 14.70 -7.92 -8.76
N LEU A 422 13.67 -8.68 -9.13
CA LEU A 422 13.83 -9.93 -9.89
C LEU A 422 14.30 -9.70 -11.34
N ALA A 423 14.03 -8.54 -11.92
CA ALA A 423 14.58 -8.13 -13.22
C ALA A 423 16.05 -7.65 -13.13
N GLY A 424 16.54 -7.35 -11.93
CA GLY A 424 17.92 -6.89 -11.72
C GLY A 424 18.18 -5.43 -12.11
N ALA A 425 17.17 -4.70 -12.60
CA ALA A 425 17.24 -3.25 -12.83
C ALA A 425 15.83 -2.65 -12.92
N GLY A 426 15.73 -1.36 -12.65
CA GLY A 426 14.47 -0.62 -12.81
C GLY A 426 14.38 0.58 -11.89
N SER A 427 13.42 1.45 -12.19
CA SER A 427 13.14 2.65 -11.42
C SER A 427 11.67 3.04 -11.52
N TYR A 428 11.15 3.69 -10.49
CA TYR A 428 9.81 4.29 -10.50
C TYR A 428 9.74 5.57 -9.67
N THR A 429 8.66 6.35 -9.82
CA THR A 429 8.34 7.45 -8.90
C THR A 429 7.02 7.21 -8.17
N THR A 430 6.95 7.59 -6.90
CA THR A 430 5.77 7.42 -6.04
C THR A 430 5.52 8.65 -5.18
N ASN A 431 4.26 8.89 -4.82
CA ASN A 431 3.87 10.00 -3.95
C ASN A 431 4.17 9.73 -2.46
N GLU A 432 4.39 8.46 -2.10
CA GLU A 432 4.65 8.05 -0.73
C GLU A 432 5.63 6.88 -0.67
N LEU A 433 6.61 6.98 0.23
CA LEU A 433 7.46 5.88 0.65
C LEU A 433 6.95 5.30 1.98
N THR A 434 5.93 4.46 1.89
CA THR A 434 5.26 3.80 3.01
C THR A 434 6.23 2.96 3.86
N LEU A 435 5.82 2.60 5.08
CA LEU A 435 6.63 1.71 5.91
C LEU A 435 6.72 0.29 5.30
N HIS A 436 5.69 -0.16 4.57
CA HIS A 436 5.77 -1.30 3.66
C HIS A 436 6.90 -1.15 2.64
N SER A 437 6.94 -0.07 1.87
CA SER A 437 7.99 0.19 0.88
C SER A 437 9.39 0.14 1.50
N ARG A 438 9.60 0.84 2.63
CA ARG A 438 10.90 0.88 3.33
C ARG A 438 11.32 -0.50 3.83
N THR A 439 10.39 -1.26 4.40
CA THR A 439 10.66 -2.63 4.86
C THR A 439 10.98 -3.54 3.66
N ASN A 440 10.28 -3.38 2.54
CA ASN A 440 10.46 -4.20 1.35
C ASN A 440 11.84 -4.02 0.71
N ILE A 441 12.38 -2.79 0.72
CA ILE A 441 13.75 -2.49 0.27
C ILE A 441 14.77 -3.35 1.02
N GLU A 442 14.65 -3.44 2.34
CA GLU A 442 15.58 -4.21 3.18
C GLU A 442 15.43 -5.72 3.02
N VAL A 443 14.19 -6.22 2.90
CA VAL A 443 13.94 -7.63 2.63
C VAL A 443 14.50 -8.03 1.26
N ILE A 444 14.25 -7.21 0.23
CA ILE A 444 14.78 -7.46 -1.11
C ILE A 444 16.31 -7.53 -1.09
N ARG A 445 16.97 -6.54 -0.47
CA ARG A 445 18.42 -6.52 -0.31
C ARG A 445 18.96 -7.79 0.34
N ALA A 446 18.29 -8.27 1.39
CA ALA A 446 18.71 -9.47 2.13
C ALA A 446 18.68 -10.76 1.30
N PHE A 447 17.77 -10.88 0.33
CA PHE A 447 17.65 -12.07 -0.52
C PHE A 447 18.46 -11.97 -1.81
N THR A 448 18.55 -10.77 -2.41
CA THR A 448 19.14 -10.61 -3.76
C THR A 448 20.53 -9.99 -3.75
N GLY A 449 20.93 -9.36 -2.64
CA GLY A 449 22.12 -8.50 -2.56
C GLY A 449 21.97 -7.16 -3.30
N LEU A 450 20.88 -6.95 -4.03
CA LEU A 450 20.64 -5.75 -4.83
C LEU A 450 20.03 -4.64 -3.96
N ARG A 451 20.53 -3.42 -4.08
CA ARG A 451 20.11 -2.30 -3.25
C ARG A 451 19.18 -1.36 -4.00
N LEU A 452 17.89 -1.40 -3.65
CA LEU A 452 16.95 -0.33 -3.98
C LEU A 452 17.30 0.90 -3.14
N ARG A 453 17.47 2.04 -3.80
CA ARG A 453 17.68 3.34 -3.17
C ARG A 453 16.48 4.23 -3.45
N ALA A 454 16.18 5.11 -2.50
CA ALA A 454 15.09 6.07 -2.61
C ALA A 454 15.63 7.50 -2.48
N TRP A 455 15.13 8.41 -3.30
CA TRP A 455 15.45 9.84 -3.25
C TRP A 455 14.17 10.65 -3.07
N ASP A 456 14.18 11.57 -2.11
CA ASP A 456 13.14 12.59 -1.96
C ASP A 456 13.39 13.71 -2.98
N LEU A 457 12.43 13.91 -3.88
CA LEU A 457 12.47 14.93 -4.93
C LEU A 457 11.71 16.20 -4.53
N GLY A 458 11.20 16.27 -3.29
CA GLY A 458 10.34 17.35 -2.80
C GLY A 458 8.88 17.19 -3.23
N GLY A 459 7.97 17.92 -2.57
CA GLY A 459 6.56 17.98 -2.99
C GLY A 459 5.78 16.65 -2.87
N SER A 460 6.14 15.79 -1.91
CA SER A 460 5.59 14.42 -1.80
C SER A 460 5.86 13.58 -3.04
N ARG A 461 7.10 13.63 -3.55
CA ARG A 461 7.53 12.84 -4.69
C ARG A 461 8.84 12.15 -4.36
N PHE A 462 8.86 10.85 -4.52
CA PHE A 462 10.02 10.00 -4.31
C PHE A 462 10.37 9.29 -5.60
N ARG A 463 11.67 9.11 -5.86
CA ARG A 463 12.17 8.18 -6.87
C ARG A 463 12.75 6.97 -6.15
N VAL A 464 12.41 5.78 -6.61
CA VAL A 464 13.04 4.54 -6.17
C VAL A 464 13.75 3.93 -7.38
N SER A 465 15.00 3.55 -7.21
CA SER A 465 15.78 2.91 -8.27
C SER A 465 16.63 1.79 -7.71
N LEU A 466 16.73 0.70 -8.46
CA LEU A 466 17.79 -0.27 -8.24
C LEU A 466 19.06 0.33 -8.86
N ALA A 467 20.00 0.75 -8.03
CA ALA A 467 21.29 1.24 -8.51
C ALA A 467 22.10 0.04 -9.01
N GLN A 468 22.67 0.14 -10.22
CA GLN A 468 23.71 -0.78 -10.69
C GLN A 468 25.03 -0.50 -9.98
#